data_AF-A0A4D7C3K3-F1
#
_entry.id   AF-A0A4D7C3K3-F1
#
_cell.length_a   1.000
_cell.length_b   1.000
_cell.length_c   1.000
_cell.angle_alpha   90.00
_cell.angle_beta   90.00
_cell.angle_gamma   90.00
#
_symmetry.space_group_name_H-M   'P 1'
#
loop_
_entity.id
_entity.type
_entity.pdbx_description
1 polymer ?
#
loop_
_entity_poly.entity_id
_entity_poly.type
_entity_poly.pdbx_seq_one_letter_code
_entity_poly.pdbx_strand_id
1 'polypeptide(L)'
;MATEMARSPFKTMTRCRTRKKRGRPAADRFSRRDHADQEHRPVHQARSHRRALSALCLCRADHAADLCALRRCWAPHVDARRRAADHADRPARGRVTLAAAVGQCADGAGTAGDMAGGRSTLAAGLPWLAPTLVSDKKVVVGPDRVTDWLPFFACPRRIRLAVEREGVCALGGPADFGIVRQYRTQNYGANYTDWTHPLSPYRTDPKGVRFPVHPNPGSRGYRGWLGIWGGGSVEASRSVAAWDDKRRDLEVDPRADVSAWGYDMDNMKACAWVDDRVPWFAFDQPEDRKAWLSRASAAIEAAGVAAAALGLAIRRVRAGVFSRDANGTEQFRVREDASLDLSVDAQSAFWAETEPLFRTWLDKLARAPDDPQQTHLRDWRDGLRHATLALFDRFAGLPEDGDSTPDAMKCWAKARAALDRAFSDHAKAEVTAALKLDIPDTQGGKRRKAKQEPVP
;
A
#
# COMPACT_ATOMS: atom_id res chain seq x y z
N MET A 1 20.08 -47.10 -15.65
CA MET A 1 20.41 -46.07 -16.66
C MET A 1 19.59 -44.84 -16.29
N ALA A 2 20.08 -43.94 -15.42
CA ALA A 2 21.11 -42.91 -15.71
C ALA A 2 20.60 -41.99 -16.85
N THR A 3 20.53 -40.66 -16.78
CA THR A 3 21.27 -39.61 -16.02
C THR A 3 20.51 -38.27 -16.32
N GLU A 4 20.16 -37.43 -15.34
CA GLU A 4 20.81 -36.12 -15.01
C GLU A 4 20.61 -35.00 -16.08
N MET A 5 19.95 -33.87 -15.81
CA MET A 5 20.47 -32.54 -15.37
C MET A 5 19.40 -31.50 -15.85
N ALA A 6 19.16 -30.30 -15.31
CA ALA A 6 19.93 -29.40 -14.48
C ALA A 6 18.99 -28.48 -13.67
N ARG A 7 19.38 -28.24 -12.40
CA ARG A 7 18.93 -27.11 -11.57
C ARG A 7 19.72 -25.85 -12.00
N SER A 8 19.06 -24.70 -12.02
CA SER A 8 19.72 -23.38 -12.01
C SER A 8 19.17 -22.53 -10.85
N PRO A 9 20.02 -21.82 -10.08
CA PRO A 9 19.62 -21.14 -8.85
C PRO A 9 19.26 -19.68 -9.10
N PHE A 10 18.02 -19.29 -8.78
CA PHE A 10 17.70 -17.87 -8.57
C PHE A 10 18.24 -17.44 -7.20
N LYS A 11 19.42 -16.81 -7.19
CA LYS A 11 19.93 -16.08 -6.02
C LYS A 11 19.19 -14.75 -5.91
N THR A 12 18.28 -14.65 -4.95
CA THR A 12 17.69 -13.39 -4.49
C THR A 12 18.77 -12.55 -3.82
N MET A 13 19.28 -11.52 -4.51
CA MET A 13 20.13 -10.50 -3.90
C MET A 13 19.29 -9.26 -3.57
N THR A 14 18.70 -9.25 -2.38
CA THR A 14 18.13 -8.04 -1.79
C THR A 14 19.24 -7.33 -1.01
N ARG A 15 19.87 -6.31 -1.61
CA ARG A 15 20.76 -5.38 -0.89
C ARG A 15 20.31 -3.95 -1.14
N CYS A 16 19.39 -3.45 -0.32
CA CYS A 16 19.13 -2.02 -0.21
C CYS A 16 20.06 -1.44 0.87
N ARG A 17 21.23 -0.93 0.47
CA ARG A 17 22.13 -0.21 1.39
C ARG A 17 21.60 1.20 1.60
N THR A 18 20.97 1.46 2.74
CA THR A 18 20.69 2.82 3.23
C THR A 18 22.01 3.48 3.65
N ARG A 19 22.50 4.44 2.88
CA ARG A 19 23.69 5.22 3.22
C ARG A 19 23.30 6.35 4.19
N LYS A 20 23.59 6.18 5.48
CA LYS A 20 23.52 7.24 6.51
C LYS A 20 24.39 8.43 6.08
N LYS A 21 23.81 9.64 6.09
CA LYS A 21 24.54 10.92 5.99
C LYS A 21 25.49 11.03 7.19
N ARG A 22 26.80 11.03 6.95
CA ARG A 22 27.81 11.50 7.92
C ARG A 22 28.16 12.95 7.60
N GLY A 23 28.31 13.75 8.65
CA GLY A 23 28.54 15.20 8.60
C GLY A 23 29.79 15.60 7.82
N ARG A 24 29.73 16.80 7.24
CA ARG A 24 30.88 17.47 6.63
C ARG A 24 31.68 18.18 7.73
N PRO A 25 33.02 18.09 7.75
CA PRO A 25 33.84 19.10 8.38
C PRO A 25 34.09 20.26 7.41
N ALA A 26 34.17 21.46 7.97
CA ALA A 26 34.59 22.68 7.30
C ALA A 26 36.11 22.64 6.99
N ALA A 27 36.51 23.14 5.83
CA ALA A 27 37.85 23.65 5.59
C ALA A 27 37.87 24.53 4.34
N ASP A 28 38.39 25.74 4.54
CA ASP A 28 38.81 26.73 3.54
C ASP A 28 39.69 26.16 2.44
N ARG A 29 39.55 26.73 1.23
CA ARG A 29 40.69 27.18 0.40
C ARG A 29 40.21 28.05 -0.76
N PHE A 30 40.67 29.30 -0.73
CA PHE A 30 40.82 30.21 -1.86
C PHE A 30 41.57 29.55 -3.04
N SER A 31 41.14 29.79 -4.29
CA SER A 31 41.82 30.74 -5.21
C SER A 31 41.11 30.83 -6.57
N ARG A 32 41.41 31.92 -7.26
CA ARG A 32 40.81 32.54 -8.44
C ARG A 32 40.87 31.70 -9.73
N ARG A 33 39.97 32.05 -10.66
CA ARG A 33 40.07 32.13 -12.16
C ARG A 33 38.68 31.83 -12.74
N ASP A 34 38.11 32.48 -13.74
CA ASP A 34 38.35 33.73 -14.48
C ASP A 34 36.98 34.10 -15.08
N HIS A 35 36.75 35.40 -15.29
CA HIS A 35 35.60 35.89 -16.05
C HIS A 35 35.75 35.54 -17.54
N ALA A 36 34.79 34.78 -18.09
CA ALA A 36 34.46 34.82 -19.52
C ALA A 36 33.05 34.22 -19.77
N ASP A 37 32.27 34.96 -20.55
CA ASP A 37 31.08 34.58 -21.32
C ASP A 37 29.78 34.18 -20.59
N GLN A 38 29.02 35.22 -20.23
CA GLN A 38 27.56 35.17 -20.18
C GLN A 38 26.98 35.16 -21.60
N GLU A 39 26.84 33.97 -22.19
CA GLU A 39 25.89 33.77 -23.29
C GLU A 39 24.53 33.29 -22.75
N HIS A 40 23.48 34.00 -23.16
CA HIS A 40 22.08 33.68 -22.91
C HIS A 40 21.74 32.21 -23.23
N ARG A 41 21.55 31.38 -22.19
CA ARG A 41 20.93 30.06 -22.34
C ARG A 41 19.41 30.20 -22.47
N PRO A 42 18.79 29.71 -23.55
CA PRO A 42 17.34 29.73 -23.68
C PRO A 42 16.69 28.82 -22.63
N VAL A 43 15.72 29.38 -21.93
CA VAL A 43 14.87 28.72 -20.93
C VAL A 43 13.99 27.67 -21.63
N HIS A 44 14.12 26.42 -21.18
CA HIS A 44 13.22 25.27 -21.45
C HIS A 44 12.90 24.90 -22.91
N GLN A 45 13.87 24.33 -23.64
CA GLN A 45 13.56 23.55 -24.86
C GLN A 45 12.89 22.20 -24.52
N ALA A 46 11.75 21.92 -25.15
CA ALA A 46 11.08 20.62 -25.12
C ALA A 46 11.92 19.58 -25.89
N ARG A 47 12.51 18.61 -25.17
CA ARG A 47 13.32 17.56 -25.78
C ARG A 47 12.44 16.38 -26.22
N SER A 48 12.46 16.06 -27.51
CA SER A 48 11.81 14.87 -28.07
C SER A 48 12.78 13.69 -27.98
N HIS A 49 12.36 12.60 -27.33
CA HIS A 49 13.15 11.38 -27.23
C HIS A 49 12.49 10.25 -28.04
N ARG A 50 13.27 9.57 -28.90
CA ARG A 50 12.89 8.26 -29.47
C ARG A 50 13.33 7.19 -28.48
N ARG A 51 12.42 6.28 -28.14
CA ARG A 51 12.73 5.13 -27.28
C ARG A 51 12.43 3.86 -28.05
N ALA A 52 13.46 3.02 -28.16
CA ALA A 52 13.27 1.63 -28.54
C ALA A 52 12.73 0.89 -27.32
N LEU A 53 11.62 0.17 -27.48
CA LEU A 53 11.31 -0.94 -26.58
C LEU A 53 12.37 -2.00 -26.89
N SER A 54 13.14 -2.44 -25.90
CA SER A 54 14.18 -3.44 -26.10
C SER A 54 13.57 -4.71 -26.70
N ALA A 55 13.91 -5.06 -27.95
CA ALA A 55 13.60 -6.30 -28.70
C ALA A 55 12.14 -6.84 -28.71
N LEU A 56 11.25 -6.31 -27.89
CA LEU A 56 9.89 -6.77 -27.66
C LEU A 56 8.93 -5.96 -28.53
N CYS A 57 8.06 -6.68 -29.24
CA CYS A 57 7.06 -6.14 -30.14
C CYS A 57 5.70 -6.30 -29.48
N LEU A 58 4.89 -5.25 -29.37
CA LEU A 58 3.56 -5.34 -28.77
C LEU A 58 2.49 -5.12 -29.84
N CYS A 59 1.40 -5.88 -29.83
CA CYS A 59 0.24 -5.54 -30.67
C CYS A 59 -0.41 -4.24 -30.18
N ARG A 60 -1.27 -3.63 -31.01
CA ARG A 60 -1.99 -2.41 -30.61
C ARG A 60 -2.85 -2.59 -29.37
N ALA A 61 -3.43 -3.76 -29.12
CA ALA A 61 -4.27 -4.01 -27.94
C ALA A 61 -3.42 -3.96 -26.65
N ASP A 62 -2.35 -4.74 -26.61
CA ASP A 62 -1.42 -4.77 -25.48
C ASP A 62 -0.74 -3.41 -25.29
N HIS A 63 -0.36 -2.75 -26.39
CA HIS A 63 0.20 -1.42 -26.30
C HIS A 63 -0.82 -0.35 -25.87
N ALA A 64 -2.11 -0.52 -26.18
CA ALA A 64 -3.18 0.36 -25.68
C ALA A 64 -3.40 0.18 -24.18
N ALA A 65 -3.32 -1.06 -23.67
CA ALA A 65 -3.33 -1.35 -22.24
C ALA A 65 -2.12 -0.70 -21.53
N ASP A 66 -0.92 -0.86 -22.09
CA ASP A 66 0.30 -0.22 -21.59
C ASP A 66 0.22 1.31 -21.64
N LEU A 67 -0.29 1.87 -22.73
CA LEU A 67 -0.51 3.31 -22.85
C LEU A 67 -1.53 3.81 -21.83
N CYS A 68 -2.61 3.08 -21.60
CA CYS A 68 -3.57 3.41 -20.55
C CYS A 68 -2.87 3.41 -19.19
N ALA A 69 -2.07 2.39 -18.86
CA ALA A 69 -1.29 2.37 -17.62
C ALA A 69 -0.30 3.56 -17.52
N LEU A 70 0.43 3.87 -18.60
CA LEU A 70 1.41 4.97 -18.66
C LEU A 70 0.77 6.37 -18.64
N ARG A 71 -0.45 6.52 -19.17
CA ARG A 71 -1.18 7.80 -19.24
C ARG A 71 -2.06 8.05 -18.02
N ARG A 72 -2.67 7.01 -17.44
CA ARG A 72 -3.56 7.09 -16.26
C ARG A 72 -2.84 7.43 -14.95
N CYS A 73 -1.63 8.00 -15.02
CA CYS A 73 -0.75 8.20 -13.88
C CYS A 73 -0.42 6.90 -13.14
N TRP A 74 -0.69 5.70 -13.70
CA TRP A 74 -0.58 4.43 -12.99
C TRP A 74 0.72 3.67 -13.22
N ALA A 75 1.52 3.96 -14.24
CA ALA A 75 2.82 3.33 -14.43
C ALA A 75 4.00 4.28 -14.20
N PRO A 76 5.18 3.75 -13.84
CA PRO A 76 6.36 4.53 -13.56
C PRO A 76 6.80 5.38 -14.73
N HIS A 77 7.47 6.46 -14.38
CA HIS A 77 7.89 7.47 -15.32
C HIS A 77 9.35 7.25 -15.67
N VAL A 78 9.61 6.81 -16.89
CA VAL A 78 10.97 6.54 -17.33
C VAL A 78 11.64 7.86 -17.75
N ASP A 79 12.13 8.70 -16.83
CA ASP A 79 13.20 9.68 -17.13
C ASP A 79 13.89 10.15 -15.84
N ALA A 80 14.94 9.44 -15.43
CA ALA A 80 15.68 9.69 -14.18
C ALA A 80 16.90 10.61 -14.36
N ARG A 81 17.05 11.32 -15.49
CA ARG A 81 18.23 12.17 -15.70
C ARG A 81 17.93 13.64 -15.43
N ARG A 82 18.33 14.05 -14.22
CA ARG A 82 18.56 15.41 -13.70
C ARG A 82 17.31 16.23 -13.33
N ARG A 83 17.05 16.31 -12.01
CA ARG A 83 17.09 17.58 -11.26
C ARG A 83 16.87 17.34 -9.75
N ALA A 84 17.93 17.51 -8.98
CA ALA A 84 17.89 17.80 -7.56
C ALA A 84 17.95 19.33 -7.42
N ALA A 85 16.78 19.96 -7.32
CA ALA A 85 16.56 21.34 -6.84
C ALA A 85 15.05 21.61 -6.93
N ASP A 86 14.54 22.39 -5.98
CA ASP A 86 13.15 22.81 -5.77
C ASP A 86 12.28 21.87 -4.94
N HIS A 87 12.52 21.95 -3.62
CA HIS A 87 11.51 21.70 -2.59
C HIS A 87 10.57 22.90 -2.51
N ALA A 88 9.36 22.74 -3.05
CA ALA A 88 8.11 23.33 -2.59
C ALA A 88 7.09 23.17 -3.72
N ASP A 89 5.96 22.56 -3.39
CA ASP A 89 4.68 22.79 -4.07
C ASP A 89 4.57 22.37 -5.55
N ARG A 90 4.26 21.09 -5.80
CA ARG A 90 3.78 20.61 -7.11
C ARG A 90 2.72 19.50 -6.94
N PRO A 91 1.44 19.76 -7.24
CA PRO A 91 0.43 18.70 -7.30
C PRO A 91 0.68 17.84 -8.56
N ALA A 92 0.39 16.54 -8.45
CA ALA A 92 0.28 15.59 -9.57
C ALA A 92 1.54 15.22 -10.40
N ARG A 93 2.76 15.26 -9.85
CA ARG A 93 3.92 14.60 -10.50
C ARG A 93 4.07 13.14 -10.04
N GLY A 94 3.63 12.21 -10.89
CA GLY A 94 4.08 10.82 -10.91
C GLY A 94 3.61 9.93 -9.77
N ARG A 95 2.36 10.04 -9.35
CA ARG A 95 1.81 9.19 -8.29
C ARG A 95 0.69 8.32 -8.82
N VAL A 96 0.90 7.02 -8.67
CA VAL A 96 -0.01 5.94 -9.07
C VAL A 96 -1.09 5.81 -8.04
N THR A 97 -2.35 5.86 -8.49
CA THR A 97 -3.47 5.79 -7.58
C THR A 97 -3.98 4.37 -7.49
N LEU A 98 -4.37 3.96 -6.29
CA LEU A 98 -5.09 2.72 -6.08
C LEU A 98 -6.45 2.85 -6.77
N ALA A 99 -6.68 2.05 -7.80
CA ALA A 99 -7.97 1.98 -8.48
C ALA A 99 -8.78 0.86 -7.83
N ALA A 100 -9.99 1.16 -7.41
CA ALA A 100 -10.92 0.22 -6.81
C ALA A 100 -12.21 0.17 -7.64
N ALA A 101 -12.56 -1.00 -8.15
CA ALA A 101 -13.78 -1.22 -8.91
C ALA A 101 -14.38 -2.58 -8.57
N VAL A 102 -15.70 -2.66 -8.45
CA VAL A 102 -16.39 -3.93 -8.23
C VAL A 102 -16.36 -4.76 -9.52
N GLY A 103 -16.04 -6.06 -9.41
CA GLY A 103 -15.77 -6.93 -10.55
C GLY A 103 -16.91 -7.06 -11.58
N GLN A 104 -18.14 -6.73 -11.20
CA GLN A 104 -19.31 -6.72 -12.08
C GLN A 104 -19.52 -5.39 -12.83
N CYS A 105 -18.66 -4.38 -12.60
CA CYS A 105 -18.73 -3.07 -13.24
C CYS A 105 -17.99 -2.99 -14.60
N ALA A 106 -17.54 -4.09 -15.20
CA ALA A 106 -16.92 -4.04 -16.53
C ALA A 106 -17.86 -3.40 -17.57
N ASP A 107 -19.17 -3.57 -17.40
CA ASP A 107 -20.22 -2.97 -18.23
C ASP A 107 -20.86 -1.69 -17.62
N GLY A 108 -20.42 -1.25 -16.43
CA GLY A 108 -21.18 -0.29 -15.61
C GLY A 108 -20.41 0.72 -14.78
N ALA A 109 -19.06 0.78 -14.86
CA ALA A 109 -18.28 1.81 -14.17
C ALA A 109 -18.53 3.24 -14.71
N GLY A 110 -19.23 3.35 -15.83
CA GLY A 110 -19.84 4.60 -16.26
C GLY A 110 -21.20 4.76 -15.56
N THR A 111 -21.40 5.87 -14.86
CA THR A 111 -22.70 6.53 -15.00
C THR A 111 -22.88 6.71 -16.51
N ALA A 112 -23.73 5.89 -17.13
CA ALA A 112 -24.14 6.06 -18.51
C ALA A 112 -25.00 7.33 -18.62
N GLY A 113 -24.42 8.48 -18.29
CA GLY A 113 -24.77 9.71 -18.98
C GLY A 113 -24.22 9.50 -20.36
N ASP A 114 -25.12 9.26 -21.31
CA ASP A 114 -24.80 8.92 -22.68
C ASP A 114 -23.59 9.71 -23.19
N MET A 115 -22.66 9.02 -23.86
CA MET A 115 -21.72 9.65 -24.80
C MET A 115 -22.47 10.28 -26.00
N ALA A 116 -23.77 10.61 -25.87
CA ALA A 116 -24.65 11.26 -26.83
C ALA A 116 -24.40 12.76 -26.97
N GLY A 117 -23.29 13.27 -26.43
CA GLY A 117 -22.83 14.63 -26.69
C GLY A 117 -22.23 14.77 -28.09
N GLY A 118 -22.42 15.94 -28.72
CA GLY A 118 -21.76 16.28 -29.98
C GLY A 118 -20.23 16.22 -29.89
N ARG A 119 -19.54 16.34 -31.02
CA ARG A 119 -18.07 16.22 -31.13
C ARG A 119 -17.30 17.12 -30.14
N SER A 120 -17.85 18.26 -29.76
CA SER A 120 -17.28 19.16 -28.74
C SER A 120 -17.28 18.54 -27.34
N THR A 121 -18.34 17.86 -26.94
CA THR A 121 -18.43 17.16 -25.64
C THR A 121 -17.47 15.97 -25.59
N LEU A 122 -17.38 15.19 -26.67
CA LEU A 122 -16.42 14.09 -26.78
C LEU A 122 -14.97 14.59 -26.71
N ALA A 123 -14.67 15.72 -27.36
CA ALA A 123 -13.35 16.33 -27.32
C ALA A 123 -12.93 16.85 -25.93
N ALA A 124 -13.90 17.20 -25.07
CA ALA A 124 -13.64 17.60 -23.69
C ALA A 124 -13.28 16.41 -22.77
N GLY A 125 -13.78 15.20 -23.07
CA GLY A 125 -13.46 13.97 -22.32
C GLY A 125 -12.33 13.13 -22.91
N LEU A 126 -12.08 13.23 -24.22
CA LEU A 126 -11.10 12.44 -24.97
C LEU A 126 -10.02 13.37 -25.56
N PRO A 127 -8.89 13.61 -24.87
CA PRO A 127 -7.92 14.64 -25.23
C PRO A 127 -7.28 14.50 -26.61
N TRP A 128 -7.38 13.35 -27.26
CA TRP A 128 -6.85 13.10 -28.61
C TRP A 128 -7.80 13.51 -29.74
N LEU A 129 -9.04 13.90 -29.44
CA LEU A 129 -9.99 14.42 -30.43
C LEU A 129 -9.88 15.95 -30.63
N ALA A 130 -9.05 16.62 -29.84
CA ALA A 130 -8.76 18.05 -29.92
C ALA A 130 -7.25 18.32 -30.01
N PRO A 131 -6.83 19.54 -30.41
CA PRO A 131 -5.45 19.97 -30.27
C PRO A 131 -4.93 19.76 -28.85
N THR A 132 -3.75 19.14 -28.72
CA THR A 132 -3.18 18.81 -27.41
C THR A 132 -2.93 20.06 -26.57
N LEU A 133 -3.52 20.12 -25.38
CA LEU A 133 -3.20 21.15 -24.39
C LEU A 133 -1.77 20.97 -23.89
N VAL A 134 -1.03 22.08 -23.82
CA VAL A 134 0.39 22.12 -23.43
C VAL A 134 0.59 23.00 -22.21
N SER A 135 1.34 22.49 -21.24
CA SER A 135 1.58 23.16 -19.95
C SER A 135 2.78 24.10 -19.95
N ASP A 136 3.51 24.20 -21.06
CA ASP A 136 4.59 25.17 -21.27
C ASP A 136 4.10 26.63 -21.18
N LYS A 137 2.81 26.86 -21.44
CA LYS A 137 2.12 28.16 -21.30
C LYS A 137 1.42 28.37 -19.96
N LYS A 138 1.72 27.57 -18.93
CA LYS A 138 1.03 27.58 -17.62
C LYS A 138 -0.50 27.35 -17.71
N VAL A 139 -0.97 26.75 -18.79
CA VAL A 139 -2.39 26.39 -18.94
C VAL A 139 -2.70 25.22 -18.03
N VAL A 140 -3.70 25.41 -17.17
CA VAL A 140 -4.19 24.41 -16.21
C VAL A 140 -5.57 23.94 -16.64
N VAL A 141 -5.82 22.64 -16.49
CA VAL A 141 -7.13 22.02 -16.60
C VAL A 141 -7.64 21.81 -15.18
N GLY A 142 -8.44 22.76 -14.71
CA GLY A 142 -9.08 22.72 -13.40
C GLY A 142 -10.46 22.05 -13.44
N PRO A 143 -11.14 21.94 -12.28
CA PRO A 143 -12.43 21.26 -12.15
C PRO A 143 -13.52 21.76 -13.10
N ASP A 144 -13.49 23.04 -13.47
CA ASP A 144 -14.42 23.69 -14.40
C ASP A 144 -14.36 23.12 -15.83
N ARG A 145 -13.25 22.48 -16.20
CA ARG A 145 -13.01 21.90 -17.54
C ARG A 145 -12.96 20.39 -17.54
N VAL A 146 -13.09 19.76 -16.37
CA VAL A 146 -13.02 18.30 -16.21
C VAL A 146 -14.42 17.73 -16.40
N THR A 147 -14.59 16.96 -17.48
CA THR A 147 -15.76 16.11 -17.66
C THR A 147 -15.63 14.85 -16.79
N ASP A 148 -16.74 14.14 -16.54
CA ASP A 148 -16.73 12.88 -15.78
C ASP A 148 -15.77 11.83 -16.36
N TRP A 149 -15.49 11.88 -17.67
CA TRP A 149 -14.68 10.88 -18.38
C TRP A 149 -13.20 11.26 -18.48
N LEU A 150 -12.88 12.56 -18.44
CA LEU A 150 -11.51 13.04 -18.58
C LEU A 150 -10.53 12.39 -17.59
N PRO A 151 -10.88 12.10 -16.32
CA PRO A 151 -10.01 11.37 -15.39
C PRO A 151 -9.51 10.02 -15.93
N PHE A 152 -10.31 9.31 -16.72
CA PHE A 152 -9.94 8.00 -17.27
C PHE A 152 -9.01 8.09 -18.48
N PHE A 153 -8.97 9.25 -19.14
CA PHE A 153 -8.33 9.46 -20.44
C PHE A 153 -7.31 10.60 -20.46
N ALA A 154 -6.98 11.15 -19.28
CA ALA A 154 -6.06 12.25 -19.18
C ALA A 154 -4.69 11.98 -19.80
N CYS A 155 -4.12 13.05 -20.36
CA CYS A 155 -2.89 12.98 -21.14
C CYS A 155 -1.85 14.00 -20.63
N PRO A 156 -1.30 13.80 -19.42
CA PRO A 156 -0.26 14.69 -18.87
C PRO A 156 1.07 14.58 -19.65
N ARG A 157 1.21 13.56 -20.51
CA ARG A 157 2.31 13.40 -21.46
C ARG A 157 1.84 13.25 -22.88
N ARG A 158 2.71 13.68 -23.80
CA ARG A 158 2.51 13.50 -25.24
C ARG A 158 3.27 12.25 -25.67
N ILE A 159 2.52 11.18 -25.92
CA ILE A 159 3.06 9.90 -26.39
C ILE A 159 2.50 9.63 -27.78
N ARG A 160 3.37 9.36 -28.75
CA ARG A 160 2.97 8.96 -30.10
C ARG A 160 3.59 7.62 -30.45
N LEU A 161 2.76 6.69 -30.89
CA LEU A 161 3.17 5.35 -31.29
C LEU A 161 3.73 5.35 -32.72
N ALA A 162 4.76 4.55 -32.96
CA ALA A 162 5.18 4.15 -34.30
C ALA A 162 4.59 2.76 -34.56
N VAL A 163 3.52 2.71 -35.34
CA VAL A 163 2.83 1.45 -35.65
C VAL A 163 3.33 0.91 -36.99
N GLU A 164 3.72 -0.36 -36.99
CA GLU A 164 4.06 -1.17 -38.15
C GLU A 164 2.91 -2.13 -38.47
N ARG A 165 2.79 -2.55 -39.74
CA ARG A 165 1.68 -3.43 -40.18
C ARG A 165 1.93 -4.90 -39.86
N GLU A 166 3.19 -5.31 -39.74
CA GLU A 166 3.58 -6.71 -39.62
C GLU A 166 4.43 -6.95 -38.38
N GLY A 167 4.35 -8.17 -37.84
CA GLY A 167 5.17 -8.66 -36.74
C GLY A 167 4.38 -9.55 -35.79
N VAL A 168 5.06 -10.05 -34.77
CA VAL A 168 4.48 -10.96 -33.76
C VAL A 168 4.46 -10.23 -32.42
N CYS A 169 3.33 -10.29 -31.72
CA CYS A 169 3.26 -9.77 -30.36
C CYS A 169 4.05 -10.66 -29.41
N ALA A 170 4.93 -10.07 -28.62
CA ALA A 170 5.70 -10.75 -27.59
C ALA A 170 4.83 -11.21 -26.40
N LEU A 171 3.64 -10.65 -26.23
CA LEU A 171 2.65 -11.07 -25.23
C LEU A 171 1.58 -12.00 -25.80
N GLY A 172 1.71 -12.42 -27.07
CA GLY A 172 0.78 -13.35 -27.71
C GLY A 172 -0.53 -12.72 -28.20
N GLY A 173 -0.71 -11.40 -28.06
CA GLY A 173 -1.88 -10.69 -28.59
C GLY A 173 -1.97 -10.68 -30.12
N PRO A 174 -3.18 -10.43 -30.68
CA PRO A 174 -3.41 -10.50 -32.13
C PRO A 174 -2.66 -9.40 -32.89
N ALA A 175 -1.95 -9.78 -33.95
CA ALA A 175 -1.13 -8.86 -34.75
C ALA A 175 -1.94 -8.06 -35.80
N ASP A 176 -3.21 -8.40 -36.01
CA ASP A 176 -4.06 -7.88 -37.10
C ASP A 176 -4.27 -6.36 -37.05
N PHE A 177 -4.11 -5.76 -35.88
CA PHE A 177 -4.19 -4.31 -35.69
C PHE A 177 -2.84 -3.60 -35.84
N GLY A 178 -1.76 -4.31 -36.17
CA GLY A 178 -0.41 -3.79 -36.26
C GLY A 178 0.38 -3.86 -34.96
N ILE A 179 1.69 -3.68 -35.09
CA ILE A 179 2.69 -3.86 -34.05
C ILE A 179 3.36 -2.54 -33.68
N VAL A 180 3.69 -2.36 -32.42
CA VAL A 180 4.41 -1.20 -31.88
C VAL A 180 5.75 -1.65 -31.34
N ARG A 181 6.84 -1.22 -31.99
CA ARG A 181 8.23 -1.44 -31.53
C ARG A 181 8.83 -0.21 -30.87
N GLN A 182 8.32 0.96 -31.21
CA GLN A 182 8.88 2.25 -30.79
C GLN A 182 7.77 3.24 -30.49
N TYR A 183 8.06 4.17 -29.58
CA TYR A 183 7.23 5.35 -29.36
C TYR A 183 8.10 6.59 -29.24
N ARG A 184 7.47 7.73 -29.52
CA ARG A 184 8.02 9.06 -29.29
C ARG A 184 7.33 9.66 -28.09
N THR A 185 8.11 10.24 -27.19
CA THR A 185 7.57 10.89 -26.00
C THR A 185 8.10 12.31 -25.87
N GLN A 186 7.22 13.20 -25.41
CA GLN A 186 7.54 14.57 -25.07
C GLN A 186 6.86 14.93 -23.75
N ASN A 187 7.60 15.64 -22.91
CA ASN A 187 7.14 16.25 -21.68
C ASN A 187 6.18 17.44 -21.94
N TYR A 188 5.51 17.90 -20.87
CA TYR A 188 4.60 19.05 -20.85
C TYR A 188 3.26 18.87 -21.61
N GLY A 189 2.57 17.75 -21.41
CA GLY A 189 1.15 17.64 -21.81
C GLY A 189 0.22 18.52 -20.95
N ALA A 190 -1.06 18.20 -20.92
CA ALA A 190 -2.03 18.94 -20.10
C ALA A 190 -1.66 18.89 -18.61
N ASN A 191 -1.79 20.03 -17.92
CA ASN A 191 -1.55 20.12 -16.47
C ASN A 191 -2.90 20.10 -15.74
N TYR A 192 -3.23 18.98 -15.09
CA TYR A 192 -4.50 18.80 -14.37
C TYR A 192 -4.32 19.18 -12.90
N THR A 193 -5.24 19.97 -12.35
CA THR A 193 -5.25 20.31 -10.92
C THR A 193 -6.64 20.12 -10.33
N ASP A 194 -6.67 19.85 -9.02
CA ASP A 194 -7.86 19.91 -8.15
C ASP A 194 -9.06 19.03 -8.56
N TRP A 195 -8.83 18.05 -9.44
CA TRP A 195 -9.82 17.06 -9.85
C TRP A 195 -9.81 15.81 -8.97
N THR A 196 -10.92 15.06 -9.00
CA THR A 196 -11.09 13.79 -8.29
C THR A 196 -11.22 12.66 -9.29
N HIS A 197 -10.39 11.63 -9.15
CA HIS A 197 -10.47 10.43 -10.00
C HIS A 197 -11.53 9.47 -9.45
N PRO A 198 -12.53 9.03 -10.24
CA PRO A 198 -13.67 8.25 -9.74
C PRO A 198 -13.31 6.89 -9.12
N LEU A 199 -12.21 6.26 -9.57
CA LEU A 199 -11.78 4.95 -9.08
C LEU A 199 -10.84 5.02 -7.86
N SER A 200 -10.51 6.23 -7.40
CA SER A 200 -9.47 6.44 -6.42
C SER A 200 -10.05 6.72 -5.04
N PRO A 201 -9.59 6.07 -3.96
CA PRO A 201 -9.88 6.51 -2.61
C PRO A 201 -9.04 7.74 -2.25
N TYR A 202 -9.55 8.56 -1.33
CA TYR A 202 -8.92 9.82 -0.93
C TYR A 202 -8.86 9.97 0.58
N ARG A 203 -7.82 10.60 1.09
CA ARG A 203 -7.70 11.02 2.48
C ARG A 203 -7.53 12.52 2.57
N THR A 204 -8.04 13.12 3.62
CA THR A 204 -7.87 14.54 3.89
C THR A 204 -6.87 14.72 5.02
N ASP A 205 -5.86 15.55 4.81
CA ASP A 205 -4.89 15.87 5.86
C ASP A 205 -5.46 16.88 6.87
N PRO A 206 -4.79 17.12 8.01
CA PRO A 206 -5.26 18.10 9.00
C PRO A 206 -5.33 19.55 8.49
N LYS A 207 -4.75 19.85 7.32
CA LYS A 207 -4.81 21.16 6.66
C LYS A 207 -5.96 21.26 5.65
N GLY A 208 -6.79 20.21 5.55
CA GLY A 208 -7.91 20.16 4.61
C GLY A 208 -7.50 19.80 3.18
N VAL A 209 -6.25 19.41 2.93
CA VAL A 209 -5.79 19.03 1.59
C VAL A 209 -6.12 17.57 1.33
N ARG A 210 -6.85 17.33 0.23
CA ARG A 210 -7.30 16.00 -0.18
C ARG A 210 -6.24 15.32 -1.05
N PHE A 211 -5.82 14.12 -0.66
CA PHE A 211 -4.80 13.34 -1.33
C PHE A 211 -5.33 11.97 -1.74
N PRO A 212 -5.04 11.51 -2.97
CA PRO A 212 -5.33 10.14 -3.35
C PRO A 212 -4.54 9.16 -2.47
N VAL A 213 -5.15 8.02 -2.17
CA VAL A 213 -4.47 6.92 -1.48
C VAL A 213 -3.61 6.17 -2.49
N HIS A 214 -2.33 6.03 -2.16
CA HIS A 214 -1.34 5.35 -2.99
C HIS A 214 -1.05 3.96 -2.43
N PRO A 215 -0.89 2.94 -3.31
CA PRO A 215 -0.33 1.67 -2.91
C PRO A 215 1.07 1.89 -2.32
N ASN A 216 1.41 1.12 -1.30
CA ASN A 216 2.74 1.07 -0.68
C ASN A 216 3.03 -0.36 -0.21
N PRO A 217 4.26 -0.71 0.20
CA PRO A 217 4.57 -2.09 0.61
C PRO A 217 3.68 -2.61 1.75
N GLY A 218 3.14 -1.71 2.57
CA GLY A 218 2.21 -1.98 3.67
C GLY A 218 0.73 -1.86 3.30
N SER A 219 0.36 -1.61 2.05
CA SER A 219 -1.03 -1.64 1.57
C SER A 219 -1.41 -2.98 0.93
N ARG A 220 -0.55 -4.00 1.02
CA ARG A 220 -0.81 -5.34 0.49
C ARG A 220 -1.64 -6.15 1.47
N GLY A 221 -2.59 -6.92 0.94
CA GLY A 221 -3.48 -7.75 1.74
C GLY A 221 -4.36 -6.90 2.66
N TYR A 222 -4.96 -7.55 3.65
CA TYR A 222 -6.03 -6.94 4.43
C TYR A 222 -5.65 -5.71 5.27
N ARG A 223 -4.35 -5.45 5.46
CA ARG A 223 -3.85 -4.20 6.04
C ARG A 223 -4.28 -2.95 5.26
N GLY A 224 -4.43 -3.06 3.94
CA GLY A 224 -4.79 -1.95 3.05
C GLY A 224 -6.29 -1.75 2.84
N TRP A 225 -7.13 -2.72 3.22
CA TRP A 225 -8.53 -2.77 2.79
C TRP A 225 -9.41 -1.69 3.42
N LEU A 226 -9.04 -1.18 4.61
CA LEU A 226 -9.78 -0.09 5.25
C LEU A 226 -9.86 1.16 4.36
N GLY A 227 -8.79 1.45 3.60
CA GLY A 227 -8.76 2.56 2.66
C GLY A 227 -9.64 2.34 1.42
N ILE A 228 -10.00 1.10 1.12
CA ILE A 228 -10.91 0.74 0.02
C ILE A 228 -12.37 0.89 0.46
N TRP A 229 -12.71 0.41 1.65
CA TRP A 229 -14.07 0.53 2.19
C TRP A 229 -14.45 1.95 2.63
N GLY A 230 -13.48 2.85 2.73
CA GLY A 230 -13.67 4.22 3.20
C GLY A 230 -13.79 4.31 4.72
N GLY A 231 -12.90 3.65 5.45
CA GLY A 231 -12.82 3.72 6.90
C GLY A 231 -11.71 4.64 7.43
N GLY A 232 -11.79 4.98 8.72
CA GLY A 232 -10.87 5.92 9.36
C GLY A 232 -11.02 7.34 8.80
N SER A 233 -9.92 7.92 8.31
CA SER A 233 -9.89 9.24 7.67
C SER A 233 -9.87 9.17 6.13
N VAL A 234 -10.29 8.04 5.56
CA VAL A 234 -10.26 7.77 4.13
C VAL A 234 -11.68 7.68 3.59
N GLU A 235 -11.93 8.38 2.50
CA GLU A 235 -13.12 8.26 1.68
C GLU A 235 -12.91 7.16 0.63
N ALA A 236 -13.88 6.27 0.49
CA ALA A 236 -13.90 5.27 -0.58
C ALA A 236 -13.92 5.95 -1.96
N SER A 237 -13.53 5.21 -3.00
CA SER A 237 -13.71 5.68 -4.37
C SER A 237 -15.19 5.90 -4.70
N ARG A 238 -15.49 6.81 -5.64
CA ARG A 238 -16.88 7.06 -6.09
C ARG A 238 -17.53 5.78 -6.61
N SER A 239 -16.77 4.92 -7.30
CA SER A 239 -17.23 3.62 -7.79
C SER A 239 -17.66 2.66 -6.67
N VAL A 240 -16.92 2.63 -5.56
CA VAL A 240 -17.23 1.76 -4.41
C VAL A 240 -18.38 2.34 -3.59
N ALA A 241 -18.41 3.66 -3.41
CA ALA A 241 -19.48 4.34 -2.69
C ALA A 241 -20.85 4.23 -3.38
N ALA A 242 -20.87 4.28 -4.73
CA ALA A 242 -22.10 4.16 -5.51
C ALA A 242 -22.55 2.71 -5.76
N TRP A 243 -21.76 1.72 -5.33
CA TRP A 243 -22.05 0.32 -5.64
C TRP A 243 -23.34 -0.18 -5.00
N ASP A 244 -23.64 0.25 -3.77
CA ASP A 244 -24.86 -0.16 -3.06
C ASP A 244 -26.14 0.22 -3.81
N ASP A 245 -26.17 1.41 -4.39
CA ASP A 245 -27.30 1.86 -5.20
C ASP A 245 -27.35 1.06 -6.50
N LYS A 246 -26.19 0.96 -7.18
CA LYS A 246 -26.11 0.29 -8.48
C LYS A 246 -26.47 -1.20 -8.42
N ARG A 247 -26.07 -1.91 -7.35
CA ARG A 247 -26.42 -3.34 -7.20
C ARG A 247 -27.92 -3.55 -7.04
N ARG A 248 -28.63 -2.61 -6.39
CA ARG A 248 -30.08 -2.69 -6.19
C ARG A 248 -30.79 -2.49 -7.52
N ASP A 249 -30.33 -1.52 -8.31
CA ASP A 249 -30.83 -1.30 -9.66
C ASP A 249 -30.58 -2.49 -10.60
N LEU A 250 -29.46 -3.20 -10.41
CA LEU A 250 -29.08 -4.36 -11.22
C LEU A 250 -29.59 -5.70 -10.69
N GLU A 251 -30.22 -5.73 -9.51
CA GLU A 251 -30.68 -6.95 -8.83
C GLU A 251 -29.58 -8.03 -8.68
N VAL A 252 -28.34 -7.62 -8.41
CA VAL A 252 -27.18 -8.53 -8.28
C VAL A 252 -26.88 -8.91 -6.82
N ASP A 253 -26.24 -10.07 -6.65
CA ASP A 253 -25.90 -10.69 -5.35
C ASP A 253 -25.20 -9.71 -4.39
N PRO A 254 -25.59 -9.67 -3.10
CA PRO A 254 -24.92 -8.90 -2.06
C PRO A 254 -23.46 -9.26 -1.79
N ARG A 255 -22.93 -10.35 -2.36
CA ARG A 255 -21.52 -10.75 -2.25
C ARG A 255 -20.76 -10.36 -3.51
N ALA A 256 -19.91 -9.35 -3.37
CA ALA A 256 -19.02 -8.91 -4.43
C ALA A 256 -17.59 -8.77 -3.91
N ASP A 257 -16.63 -8.80 -4.83
CA ASP A 257 -15.27 -8.34 -4.53
C ASP A 257 -15.04 -6.99 -5.21
N VAL A 258 -14.41 -6.07 -4.47
CA VAL A 258 -13.74 -4.91 -5.05
C VAL A 258 -12.35 -5.35 -5.52
N SER A 259 -12.10 -5.19 -6.81
CA SER A 259 -10.76 -5.30 -7.37
C SER A 259 -10.01 -4.01 -7.08
N ALA A 260 -8.93 -4.09 -6.30
CA ALA A 260 -8.13 -2.97 -5.87
C ALA A 260 -6.69 -3.13 -6.38
N TRP A 261 -6.22 -2.23 -7.23
CA TRP A 261 -4.94 -2.42 -7.92
C TRP A 261 -4.21 -1.11 -8.17
N GLY A 262 -2.89 -1.21 -8.31
CA GLY A 262 -2.02 -0.08 -8.61
C GLY A 262 -0.56 -0.38 -8.30
N TYR A 263 0.33 0.50 -8.71
CA TYR A 263 1.76 0.37 -8.42
C TYR A 263 2.14 1.08 -7.13
N ASP A 264 2.94 0.39 -6.31
CA ASP A 264 3.79 1.02 -5.30
C ASP A 264 4.97 1.70 -5.99
N MET A 265 5.24 2.95 -5.60
CA MET A 265 6.12 3.85 -6.31
C MET A 265 7.09 4.56 -5.36
N ASP A 266 8.40 4.46 -5.65
CA ASP A 266 9.44 5.29 -5.03
C ASP A 266 10.14 6.14 -6.08
N ASN A 267 9.96 7.46 -5.99
CA ASN A 267 10.58 8.45 -6.87
C ASN A 267 10.61 8.01 -8.35
N MET A 268 9.42 7.81 -8.92
CA MET A 268 9.20 7.44 -10.33
C MET A 268 9.58 6.00 -10.69
N LYS A 269 9.97 5.16 -9.73
CA LYS A 269 10.25 3.74 -9.92
C LYS A 269 9.09 2.92 -9.41
N ALA A 270 8.62 1.97 -10.22
CA ALA A 270 7.70 0.95 -9.74
C ALA A 270 8.49 0.00 -8.83
N CYS A 271 8.04 -0.10 -7.59
CA CYS A 271 8.58 -1.01 -6.59
C CYS A 271 7.84 -2.34 -6.61
N ALA A 272 6.50 -2.29 -6.73
CA ALA A 272 5.65 -3.47 -6.83
C ALA A 272 4.34 -3.15 -7.56
N TRP A 273 3.72 -4.18 -8.15
CA TRP A 273 2.31 -4.17 -8.54
C TRP A 273 1.48 -4.71 -7.37
N VAL A 274 0.43 -3.99 -6.99
CA VAL A 274 -0.57 -4.42 -6.02
C VAL A 274 -1.82 -4.79 -6.79
N ASP A 275 -2.36 -5.96 -6.49
CA ASP A 275 -3.59 -6.51 -7.06
C ASP A 275 -4.29 -7.33 -5.98
N ASP A 276 -5.28 -6.71 -5.36
CA ASP A 276 -6.01 -7.26 -4.23
C ASP A 276 -7.49 -7.44 -4.60
N ARG A 277 -8.06 -8.53 -4.07
CA ARG A 277 -9.49 -8.81 -4.09
C ARG A 277 -10.07 -8.56 -2.71
N VAL A 278 -10.68 -7.41 -2.55
CA VAL A 278 -11.22 -6.93 -1.27
C VAL A 278 -12.68 -7.35 -1.16
N PRO A 279 -13.07 -8.12 -0.13
CA PRO A 279 -14.46 -8.53 0.00
C PRO A 279 -15.33 -7.31 0.25
N TRP A 280 -16.49 -7.30 -0.38
CA TRP A 280 -17.52 -6.30 -0.20
C TRP A 280 -18.75 -6.94 0.42
N PHE A 281 -19.40 -6.21 1.32
CA PHE A 281 -20.56 -6.66 2.07
C PHE A 281 -21.70 -5.65 1.92
N ALA A 282 -22.88 -6.17 1.58
CA ALA A 282 -24.11 -5.38 1.57
C ALA A 282 -24.64 -5.19 2.99
N PHE A 283 -25.10 -3.97 3.27
CA PHE A 283 -25.83 -3.64 4.49
C PHE A 283 -27.10 -2.90 4.11
N ASP A 284 -28.22 -3.28 4.72
CA ASP A 284 -29.51 -2.63 4.46
C ASP A 284 -29.62 -1.30 5.21
N GLN A 285 -29.00 -1.19 6.38
CA GLN A 285 -28.97 0.03 7.18
C GLN A 285 -27.57 0.68 7.20
N PRO A 286 -27.47 2.01 7.03
CA PRO A 286 -26.19 2.73 7.12
C PRO A 286 -25.46 2.56 8.46
N GLU A 287 -26.21 2.41 9.56
CA GLU A 287 -25.63 2.23 10.89
C GLU A 287 -24.96 0.86 11.04
N ASP A 288 -25.50 -0.20 10.44
CA ASP A 288 -24.89 -1.54 10.44
C ASP A 288 -23.55 -1.51 9.71
N ARG A 289 -23.51 -0.85 8.54
CA ARG A 289 -22.26 -0.64 7.78
C ARG A 289 -21.23 0.10 8.61
N LYS A 290 -21.64 1.15 9.33
CA LYS A 290 -20.75 1.96 10.16
C LYS A 290 -20.22 1.18 11.36
N ALA A 291 -21.08 0.41 12.04
CA ALA A 291 -20.70 -0.46 13.15
C ALA A 291 -19.73 -1.57 12.68
N TRP A 292 -20.04 -2.22 11.56
CA TRP A 292 -19.17 -3.20 10.92
C TRP A 292 -17.80 -2.62 10.57
N LEU A 293 -17.77 -1.45 9.91
CA LEU A 293 -16.53 -0.79 9.50
C LEU A 293 -15.68 -0.36 10.71
N SER A 294 -16.31 0.09 11.79
CA SER A 294 -15.63 0.43 13.05
C SER A 294 -14.95 -0.80 13.66
N ARG A 295 -15.64 -1.96 13.69
CA ARG A 295 -15.08 -3.22 14.20
C ARG A 295 -13.98 -3.76 13.29
N ALA A 296 -14.15 -3.70 11.97
CA ALA A 296 -13.12 -4.07 11.00
C ALA A 296 -11.87 -3.18 11.14
N SER A 297 -12.03 -1.87 11.39
CA SER A 297 -10.93 -0.94 11.66
C SER A 297 -10.16 -1.36 12.92
N ALA A 298 -10.85 -1.60 14.03
CA ALA A 298 -10.23 -2.06 15.28
C ALA A 298 -9.49 -3.40 15.11
N ALA A 299 -10.06 -4.33 14.33
CA ALA A 299 -9.44 -5.61 14.03
C ALA A 299 -8.14 -5.49 13.22
N ILE A 300 -8.10 -4.60 12.21
CA ILE A 300 -6.90 -4.30 11.42
C ILE A 300 -5.85 -3.59 12.27
N GLU A 301 -6.24 -2.64 13.11
CA GLU A 301 -5.35 -1.95 14.05
C GLU A 301 -4.70 -2.94 15.02
N ALA A 302 -5.50 -3.84 15.61
CA ALA A 302 -5.02 -4.89 16.50
C ALA A 302 -4.05 -5.87 15.81
N ALA A 303 -4.32 -6.24 14.56
CA ALA A 303 -3.38 -7.01 13.75
C ALA A 303 -2.06 -6.25 13.54
N GLY A 304 -2.12 -4.93 13.34
CA GLY A 304 -0.95 -4.06 13.24
C GLY A 304 -0.11 -4.06 14.52
N VAL A 305 -0.76 -3.98 15.68
CA VAL A 305 -0.10 -4.10 16.99
C VAL A 305 0.53 -5.48 17.17
N ALA A 306 -0.19 -6.55 16.84
CA ALA A 306 0.31 -7.92 16.92
C ALA A 306 1.54 -8.14 16.01
N ALA A 307 1.51 -7.63 14.78
CA ALA A 307 2.65 -7.68 13.84
C ALA A 307 3.87 -6.94 14.40
N ALA A 308 3.67 -5.74 14.96
CA ALA A 308 4.74 -4.96 15.57
C ALA A 308 5.34 -5.68 16.81
N ALA A 309 4.48 -6.26 17.66
CA ALA A 309 4.89 -7.04 18.82
C ALA A 309 5.71 -8.28 18.41
N LEU A 310 5.30 -9.00 17.36
CA LEU A 310 6.04 -10.11 16.76
C LEU A 310 7.43 -9.66 16.30
N GLY A 311 7.50 -8.58 15.53
CA GLY A 311 8.76 -8.02 15.04
C GLY A 311 9.71 -7.66 16.18
N LEU A 312 9.18 -7.01 17.23
CA LEU A 312 9.95 -6.69 18.43
C LEU A 312 10.43 -7.95 19.18
N ALA A 313 9.57 -8.96 19.32
CA ALA A 313 9.91 -10.21 19.97
C ALA A 313 11.07 -10.93 19.25
N ILE A 314 11.04 -10.99 17.91
CA ILE A 314 12.13 -11.58 17.13
C ILE A 314 13.43 -10.80 17.29
N ARG A 315 13.37 -9.46 17.29
CA ARG A 315 14.55 -8.61 17.55
C ARG A 315 15.14 -8.84 18.93
N ARG A 316 14.28 -9.07 19.94
CA ARG A 316 14.68 -9.41 21.30
C ARG A 316 15.40 -10.75 21.39
N VAL A 317 14.99 -11.75 20.63
CA VAL A 317 15.72 -13.04 20.59
C VAL A 317 17.08 -12.87 19.92
N ARG A 318 17.12 -12.20 18.76
CA ARG A 318 18.33 -12.12 17.93
C ARG A 318 19.40 -11.17 18.45
N ALA A 319 18.99 -10.12 19.16
CA ALA A 319 19.88 -9.05 19.58
C ALA A 319 19.61 -8.53 20.99
N GLY A 320 18.88 -9.32 21.78
CA GLY A 320 18.67 -9.04 23.20
C GLY A 320 19.97 -9.18 23.97
N VAL A 321 20.26 -8.20 24.80
CA VAL A 321 21.38 -8.20 25.73
C VAL A 321 20.85 -7.87 27.12
N PHE A 322 21.27 -8.65 28.10
CA PHE A 322 21.08 -8.32 29.51
C PHE A 322 22.23 -7.43 29.97
N SER A 323 21.88 -6.30 30.55
CA SER A 323 22.81 -5.36 31.18
C SER A 323 22.31 -5.06 32.58
N ARG A 324 23.19 -4.68 33.50
CA ARG A 324 22.76 -4.17 34.81
C ARG A 324 22.90 -2.66 34.82
N ASP A 325 21.92 -1.97 35.40
CA ASP A 325 22.07 -0.56 35.68
C ASP A 325 22.90 -0.30 36.94
N ALA A 326 23.14 0.97 37.25
CA ALA A 326 23.90 1.40 38.42
C ALA A 326 23.31 0.88 39.76
N ASN A 327 22.03 0.51 39.78
CA ASN A 327 21.35 -0.03 40.95
C ASN A 327 21.35 -1.58 40.98
N GLY A 328 22.07 -2.22 40.06
CA GLY A 328 22.15 -3.68 39.95
C GLY A 328 20.91 -4.33 39.32
N THR A 329 19.96 -3.54 38.81
CA THR A 329 18.74 -4.05 38.19
C THR A 329 19.04 -4.55 36.78
N GLU A 330 18.64 -5.78 36.47
CA GLU A 330 18.81 -6.34 35.14
C GLU A 330 17.86 -5.67 34.14
N GLN A 331 18.44 -4.97 33.17
CA GLN A 331 17.76 -4.36 32.05
C GLN A 331 17.96 -5.18 30.79
N PHE A 332 16.85 -5.41 30.10
CA PHE A 332 16.84 -6.08 28.82
C PHE A 332 16.76 -5.04 27.69
N ARG A 333 17.79 -5.00 26.83
CA ARG A 333 17.87 -4.05 25.72
C ARG A 333 18.13 -4.78 24.41
N VAL A 334 17.63 -4.22 23.31
CA VAL A 334 17.92 -4.71 21.95
C VAL A 334 19.07 -3.88 21.40
N ARG A 335 20.12 -4.53 20.89
CA ARG A 335 21.23 -3.81 20.25
C ARG A 335 20.75 -3.04 19.02
N GLU A 336 21.27 -1.83 18.85
CA GLU A 336 20.89 -0.97 17.73
C GLU A 336 21.43 -1.44 16.37
N ASP A 337 22.49 -2.25 16.35
CA ASP A 337 23.17 -2.73 15.14
C ASP A 337 22.58 -4.04 14.57
N ALA A 338 21.53 -4.56 15.20
CA ALA A 338 20.88 -5.81 14.80
C ALA A 338 20.25 -5.72 13.40
N SER A 339 20.43 -6.77 12.59
CA SER A 339 19.67 -6.90 11.35
C SER A 339 18.17 -6.96 11.65
N LEU A 340 17.38 -6.28 10.80
CA LEU A 340 15.92 -6.27 10.88
C LEU A 340 15.28 -7.32 9.98
N ASP A 341 16.05 -8.01 9.13
CA ASP A 341 15.53 -8.78 8.00
C ASP A 341 14.52 -9.85 8.47
N LEU A 342 14.90 -10.70 9.43
CA LEU A 342 14.00 -11.73 9.97
C LEU A 342 12.75 -11.16 10.63
N SER A 343 12.85 -9.98 11.26
CA SER A 343 11.68 -9.33 11.88
C SER A 343 10.73 -8.73 10.84
N VAL A 344 11.24 -8.32 9.69
CA VAL A 344 10.45 -7.82 8.56
C VAL A 344 9.81 -8.99 7.80
N ASP A 345 10.54 -10.08 7.63
CA ASP A 345 10.03 -11.31 6.99
C ASP A 345 8.90 -11.94 7.82
N ALA A 346 9.07 -12.01 9.15
CA ALA A 346 8.03 -12.52 10.03
C ALA A 346 6.77 -11.65 10.05
N GLN A 347 6.92 -10.33 10.01
CA GLN A 347 5.77 -9.42 9.87
C GLN A 347 5.08 -9.59 8.51
N SER A 348 5.84 -9.79 7.44
CA SER A 348 5.29 -10.04 6.11
C SER A 348 4.53 -11.36 6.06
N ALA A 349 5.09 -12.42 6.65
CA ALA A 349 4.44 -13.73 6.80
C ALA A 349 3.18 -13.62 7.67
N PHE A 350 3.20 -12.84 8.75
CA PHE A 350 2.02 -12.59 9.59
C PHE A 350 0.83 -12.08 8.78
N TRP A 351 1.01 -11.03 7.98
CA TRP A 351 -0.10 -10.48 7.19
C TRP A 351 -0.62 -11.49 6.16
N ALA A 352 0.26 -12.23 5.50
CA ALA A 352 -0.14 -13.24 4.52
C ALA A 352 -0.89 -14.42 5.17
N GLU A 353 -0.40 -14.94 6.30
CA GLU A 353 -0.95 -16.13 6.94
C GLU A 353 -2.22 -15.85 7.76
N THR A 354 -2.42 -14.62 8.21
CA THR A 354 -3.64 -14.22 8.93
C THR A 354 -4.76 -13.76 8.00
N GLU A 355 -4.50 -13.53 6.71
CA GLU A 355 -5.54 -13.09 5.76
C GLU A 355 -6.72 -14.07 5.64
N PRO A 356 -6.53 -15.39 5.48
CA PRO A 356 -7.66 -16.33 5.37
C PRO A 356 -8.53 -16.34 6.64
N LEU A 357 -7.90 -16.23 7.80
CA LEU A 357 -8.59 -16.10 9.09
C LEU A 357 -9.40 -14.79 9.13
N PHE A 358 -8.80 -13.68 8.69
CA PHE A 358 -9.48 -12.38 8.64
C PHE A 358 -10.68 -12.39 7.70
N ARG A 359 -10.56 -12.99 6.50
CA ARG A 359 -11.67 -13.13 5.55
C ARG A 359 -12.84 -13.89 6.16
N THR A 360 -12.54 -15.03 6.79
CA THR A 360 -13.55 -15.85 7.49
C THR A 360 -14.20 -15.07 8.63
N TRP A 361 -13.42 -14.29 9.37
CA TRP A 361 -13.90 -13.45 10.45
C TRP A 361 -14.81 -12.31 9.96
N LEU A 362 -14.46 -11.64 8.86
CA LEU A 362 -15.31 -10.60 8.25
C LEU A 362 -16.67 -11.14 7.83
N ASP A 363 -16.68 -12.35 7.24
CA ASP A 363 -17.91 -13.04 6.85
C ASP A 363 -18.83 -13.31 8.04
N LYS A 364 -18.26 -13.76 9.17
CA LYS A 364 -19.01 -13.94 10.43
C LYS A 364 -19.54 -12.61 10.95
N LEU A 365 -18.70 -11.59 10.99
CA LEU A 365 -19.04 -10.26 11.46
C LEU A 365 -20.16 -9.62 10.63
N ALA A 366 -20.16 -9.82 9.31
CA ALA A 366 -21.20 -9.28 8.42
C ALA A 366 -22.55 -9.99 8.61
N ARG A 367 -22.56 -11.28 8.95
CA ARG A 367 -23.79 -12.08 9.17
C ARG A 367 -24.43 -11.86 10.54
N ALA A 368 -23.62 -11.54 11.54
CA ALA A 368 -24.05 -11.30 12.91
C ALA A 368 -23.43 -9.99 13.44
N PRO A 369 -23.92 -8.82 12.98
CA PRO A 369 -23.41 -7.53 13.41
C PRO A 369 -23.73 -7.22 14.87
N ASP A 370 -24.76 -7.85 15.44
CA ASP A 370 -25.12 -7.76 16.85
C ASP A 370 -24.36 -8.80 17.67
N ASP A 371 -23.36 -8.32 18.40
CA ASP A 371 -22.51 -9.14 19.25
C ASP A 371 -22.19 -8.40 20.56
N PRO A 372 -23.14 -8.30 21.49
CA PRO A 372 -22.97 -7.56 22.74
C PRO A 372 -21.88 -8.15 23.64
N GLN A 373 -21.55 -9.43 23.47
CA GLN A 373 -20.48 -10.11 24.22
C GLN A 373 -19.10 -9.97 23.55
N GLN A 374 -19.06 -9.34 22.36
CA GLN A 374 -17.85 -9.16 21.55
C GLN A 374 -17.14 -10.48 21.23
N THR A 375 -17.90 -11.57 21.10
CA THR A 375 -17.47 -12.92 20.75
C THR A 375 -16.58 -12.92 19.51
N HIS A 376 -16.99 -12.21 18.45
CA HIS A 376 -16.22 -12.12 17.21
C HIS A 376 -14.86 -11.45 17.43
N LEU A 377 -14.79 -10.39 18.23
CA LEU A 377 -13.52 -9.71 18.50
C LEU A 377 -12.59 -10.57 19.37
N ARG A 378 -13.15 -11.35 20.31
CA ARG A 378 -12.40 -12.32 21.11
C ARG A 378 -11.85 -13.47 20.25
N ASP A 379 -12.68 -14.04 19.37
CA ASP A 379 -12.26 -15.07 18.41
C ASP A 379 -11.10 -14.57 17.53
N TRP A 380 -11.20 -13.31 17.06
CA TRP A 380 -10.14 -12.70 16.26
C TRP A 380 -8.85 -12.52 17.06
N ARG A 381 -8.93 -12.01 18.29
CA ARG A 381 -7.76 -11.88 19.18
C ARG A 381 -7.08 -13.22 19.40
N ASP A 382 -7.85 -14.27 19.68
CA ASP A 382 -7.32 -15.59 19.97
C ASP A 382 -6.69 -16.20 18.71
N GLY A 383 -7.30 -16.01 17.55
CA GLY A 383 -6.71 -16.40 16.26
C GLY A 383 -5.40 -15.65 15.96
N LEU A 384 -5.34 -14.34 16.21
CA LEU A 384 -4.11 -13.55 16.11
C LEU A 384 -3.04 -14.06 17.07
N ARG A 385 -3.38 -14.34 18.32
CA ARG A 385 -2.46 -14.87 19.34
C ARG A 385 -1.82 -16.17 18.87
N HIS A 386 -2.63 -17.12 18.38
CA HIS A 386 -2.12 -18.40 17.89
C HIS A 386 -1.18 -18.21 16.69
N ALA A 387 -1.57 -17.41 15.70
CA ALA A 387 -0.75 -17.15 14.52
C ALA A 387 0.56 -16.45 14.89
N THR A 388 0.51 -15.43 15.75
CA THR A 388 1.67 -14.67 16.20
C THR A 388 2.67 -15.54 16.98
N LEU A 389 2.20 -16.40 17.89
CA LEU A 389 3.07 -17.31 18.63
C LEU A 389 3.69 -18.38 17.73
N ALA A 390 2.91 -18.96 16.81
CA ALA A 390 3.43 -19.93 15.84
C ALA A 390 4.52 -19.32 14.93
N LEU A 391 4.30 -18.10 14.45
CA LEU A 391 5.29 -17.37 13.65
C LEU A 391 6.52 -17.00 14.47
N PHE A 392 6.35 -16.60 15.73
CA PHE A 392 7.48 -16.36 16.62
C PHE A 392 8.32 -17.64 16.79
N ASP A 393 7.68 -18.76 17.13
CA ASP A 393 8.38 -20.03 17.34
C ASP A 393 9.13 -20.47 16.07
N ARG A 394 8.55 -20.25 14.88
CA ARG A 394 9.16 -20.55 13.59
C ARG A 394 10.34 -19.65 13.21
N PHE A 395 10.22 -18.33 13.36
CA PHE A 395 11.24 -17.37 12.91
C PHE A 395 12.34 -17.11 13.95
N ALA A 396 11.98 -17.13 15.24
CA ALA A 396 12.97 -17.05 16.30
C ALA A 396 13.83 -18.32 16.30
N GLY A 397 13.21 -19.49 16.08
CA GLY A 397 13.81 -20.80 16.30
C GLY A 397 14.04 -21.04 17.79
N LEU A 398 14.11 -22.29 18.22
CA LEU A 398 14.73 -22.61 19.51
C LEU A 398 16.25 -22.47 19.33
N PRO A 399 16.99 -21.92 20.31
CA PRO A 399 18.44 -22.05 20.32
C PRO A 399 18.83 -23.53 20.18
N GLU A 400 19.64 -23.87 19.18
CA GLU A 400 20.13 -25.24 19.01
C GLU A 400 21.15 -25.57 20.12
N ASP A 401 21.35 -26.85 20.44
CA ASP A 401 22.17 -27.29 21.59
C ASP A 401 23.61 -26.74 21.57
N GLY A 402 24.13 -26.35 20.39
CA GLY A 402 25.46 -25.71 20.23
C GLY A 402 25.49 -24.18 20.42
N ASP A 403 24.35 -23.50 20.27
CA ASP A 403 24.19 -22.03 20.40
C ASP A 403 23.39 -21.62 21.66
N SER A 404 22.95 -22.60 22.45
CA SER A 404 22.11 -22.45 23.65
C SER A 404 22.87 -21.92 24.85
N THR A 405 23.24 -20.64 24.83
CA THR A 405 23.68 -19.96 26.06
C THR A 405 22.47 -19.76 27.01
N PRO A 406 22.67 -19.78 28.35
CA PRO A 406 21.60 -19.47 29.30
C PRO A 406 20.91 -18.13 29.03
N ASP A 407 21.66 -17.15 28.53
CA ASP A 407 21.14 -15.85 28.13
C ASP A 407 20.28 -15.92 26.87
N ALA A 408 20.64 -16.72 25.87
CA ALA A 408 19.83 -16.91 24.66
C ALA A 408 18.47 -17.56 24.99
N MET A 409 18.46 -18.60 25.83
CA MET A 409 17.22 -19.23 26.29
C MET A 409 16.35 -18.28 27.11
N LYS A 410 16.97 -17.47 27.98
CA LYS A 410 16.27 -16.45 28.76
C LYS A 410 15.70 -15.33 27.89
N CYS A 411 16.43 -14.88 26.86
CA CYS A 411 15.93 -13.93 25.86
C CYS A 411 14.71 -14.49 25.14
N TRP A 412 14.79 -15.74 24.68
CA TRP A 412 13.70 -16.44 24.01
C TRP A 412 12.45 -16.52 24.89
N ALA A 413 12.58 -17.04 26.12
CA ALA A 413 11.46 -17.20 27.05
C ALA A 413 10.81 -15.86 27.43
N LYS A 414 11.63 -14.83 27.74
CA LYS A 414 11.11 -13.48 28.05
C LYS A 414 10.42 -12.84 26.84
N ALA A 415 10.97 -12.99 25.64
CA ALA A 415 10.38 -12.45 24.42
C ALA A 415 9.03 -13.10 24.13
N ARG A 416 8.95 -14.44 24.19
CA ARG A 416 7.72 -15.19 23.98
C ARG A 416 6.65 -14.87 25.02
N ALA A 417 7.01 -14.81 26.30
CA ALA A 417 6.06 -14.46 27.37
C ALA A 417 5.59 -13.00 27.30
N ALA A 418 6.44 -12.08 26.82
CA ALA A 418 6.02 -10.70 26.55
C ALA A 418 5.06 -10.62 25.35
N LEU A 419 5.34 -11.38 24.29
CA LEU A 419 4.48 -11.47 23.12
C LEU A 419 3.10 -12.02 23.49
N ASP A 420 3.07 -13.08 24.30
CA ASP A 420 1.84 -13.70 24.77
C ASP A 420 0.97 -12.74 25.61
N ARG A 421 1.60 -12.01 26.54
CA ARG A 421 0.92 -11.01 27.38
C ARG A 421 0.25 -9.89 26.59
N ALA A 422 0.70 -9.60 25.37
CA ALA A 422 0.08 -8.59 24.51
C ALA A 422 -1.38 -8.94 24.12
N PHE A 423 -1.77 -10.23 24.25
CA PHE A 423 -3.11 -10.76 23.95
C PHE A 423 -3.93 -11.09 25.20
N SER A 424 -3.43 -10.79 26.40
CA SER A 424 -4.11 -11.15 27.65
C SER A 424 -5.44 -10.41 27.84
N ASP A 425 -6.32 -10.96 28.68
CA ASP A 425 -7.58 -10.34 29.15
C ASP A 425 -7.32 -9.20 30.15
N HIS A 426 -6.40 -8.31 29.83
CA HIS A 426 -6.05 -7.17 30.68
C HIS A 426 -6.10 -5.88 29.86
N ALA A 427 -6.64 -4.79 30.44
CA ALA A 427 -6.85 -3.52 29.72
C ALA A 427 -5.56 -2.88 29.18
N LYS A 428 -4.42 -3.25 29.76
CA LYS A 428 -3.08 -2.81 29.31
C LYS A 428 -2.46 -3.71 28.23
N ALA A 429 -3.11 -4.81 27.85
CA ALA A 429 -2.65 -5.66 26.77
C ALA A 429 -2.91 -4.95 25.44
N GLU A 430 -1.84 -4.61 24.72
CA GLU A 430 -1.88 -3.68 23.59
C GLU A 430 -2.84 -4.14 22.47
N VAL A 431 -2.90 -5.45 22.18
CA VAL A 431 -3.80 -6.00 21.15
C VAL A 431 -5.26 -5.96 21.63
N THR A 432 -5.51 -6.35 22.87
CA THR A 432 -6.85 -6.32 23.47
C THR A 432 -7.40 -4.88 23.54
N ALA A 433 -6.54 -3.92 23.90
CA ALA A 433 -6.88 -2.50 23.91
C ALA A 433 -7.19 -1.97 22.50
N ALA A 434 -6.41 -2.36 21.48
CA ALA A 434 -6.65 -1.98 20.09
C ALA A 434 -8.00 -2.53 19.55
N LEU A 435 -8.42 -3.71 20.02
CA LEU A 435 -9.74 -4.28 19.68
C LEU A 435 -10.90 -3.60 20.41
N LYS A 436 -10.63 -2.71 21.37
CA LYS A 436 -11.64 -2.07 22.22
C LYS A 436 -12.54 -3.09 22.92
N LEU A 437 -11.93 -4.20 23.38
CA LEU A 437 -12.65 -5.26 24.08
C LEU A 437 -13.09 -4.77 25.46
N ASP A 438 -14.31 -5.11 25.85
CA ASP A 438 -14.85 -4.93 27.19
C ASP A 438 -14.23 -5.98 28.09
N ILE A 439 -13.34 -5.54 28.98
CA ILE A 439 -12.64 -6.42 29.92
C ILE A 439 -13.32 -6.26 31.27
N PRO A 440 -13.76 -7.35 31.92
CA PRO A 440 -14.26 -7.30 33.29
C PRO A 440 -13.23 -6.64 34.20
N ASP A 441 -13.64 -5.62 34.95
CA ASP A 441 -12.75 -4.86 35.83
C ASP A 441 -12.17 -5.80 36.89
N THR A 442 -10.95 -6.30 36.65
CA THR A 442 -10.18 -7.00 37.66
C THR A 442 -9.55 -5.95 38.55
N GLN A 443 -10.39 -5.24 39.32
CA GLN A 443 -9.90 -4.43 40.42
C GLN A 443 -9.11 -5.34 41.35
N GLY A 444 -7.85 -4.97 41.54
CA GLY A 444 -6.87 -5.76 42.28
C GLY A 444 -7.43 -6.27 43.59
N GLY A 445 -7.66 -7.58 43.64
CA GLY A 445 -7.80 -8.31 44.89
C GLY A 445 -6.50 -8.16 45.68
N LYS A 446 -6.40 -7.10 46.49
CA LYS A 446 -5.53 -7.09 47.65
C LYS A 446 -5.93 -8.32 48.45
N ARG A 447 -5.11 -9.37 48.40
CA ARG A 447 -5.12 -10.47 49.37
C ARG A 447 -5.12 -9.82 50.76
N ARG A 448 -6.30 -9.70 51.39
CA ARG A 448 -6.40 -9.44 52.81
C ARG A 448 -5.69 -10.61 53.48
N LYS A 449 -4.51 -10.37 54.06
CA LYS A 449 -3.92 -11.28 55.03
C LYS A 449 -4.98 -11.55 56.10
N ALA A 450 -5.52 -12.76 56.13
CA ALA A 450 -6.35 -13.21 57.25
C ALA A 450 -5.48 -13.13 58.50
N LYS A 451 -5.83 -12.21 59.40
CA LYS A 451 -5.28 -12.14 60.74
C LYS A 451 -5.94 -13.30 61.50
N GLN A 452 -5.19 -14.33 61.82
CA GLN A 452 -5.65 -15.38 62.73
C GLN A 452 -5.97 -14.72 64.08
N GLU A 453 -7.23 -14.75 64.49
CA GLU A 453 -7.62 -14.51 65.87
C GLU A 453 -7.28 -15.75 66.72
N PRO A 454 -6.76 -15.56 67.94
CA PRO A 454 -6.54 -16.67 68.85
C PRO A 454 -7.90 -17.16 69.37
N VAL A 455 -8.06 -18.49 69.34
CA VAL A 455 -9.23 -19.20 69.86
C VAL A 455 -9.25 -19.06 71.40
N PRO A 456 -10.41 -18.77 72.02
CA PRO A 456 -10.57 -18.76 73.47
C PRO A 456 -10.56 -20.15 74.10
#